data_AF-A0A2K9EC41-F1
#
_entry.id   AF-A0A2K9EC41-F1
#
_cell.length_a   1.000
_cell.length_b   1.000
_cell.length_c   1.000
_cell.angle_alpha   90.00
_cell.angle_beta   90.00
_cell.angle_gamma   90.00
#
_symmetry.space_group_name_H-M   'P 1'
#
loop_
_entity.id
_entity.type
_entity.pdbx_description
1 polymer ?
#
loop_
_entity_poly.entity_id
_entity_poly.type
_entity_poly.pdbx_seq_one_letter_code
_entity_poly.pdbx_strand_id
1 'polypeptide(L)'
;MSQRFSISSAVSFVAAAGLGLYFAFAAVQGPSGILRRVQLESETVALEAERQALMEETSQMQNLTHRLSDDYLDLDLLDERARAVLGTIRADEVILR
;
A
#
# COMPACT_ATOMS: atom_id res chain seq x y z
N MET A 1 -15.73 -68.58 -9.40
CA MET A 1 -14.37 -68.05 -9.11
C MET A 1 -14.51 -66.98 -8.05
N SER A 2 -14.26 -67.29 -6.77
CA SER A 2 -14.36 -66.29 -5.70
C SER A 2 -13.12 -65.41 -5.69
N GLN A 3 -13.28 -64.17 -6.13
CA GLN A 3 -12.30 -63.10 -5.91
C GLN A 3 -12.19 -62.87 -4.41
N ARG A 4 -11.13 -63.40 -3.80
CA ARG A 4 -10.75 -63.05 -2.43
C ARG A 4 -10.23 -61.62 -2.49
N PHE A 5 -11.05 -60.65 -2.11
CA PHE A 5 -10.59 -59.29 -1.89
C PHE A 5 -9.39 -59.34 -0.94
N SER A 6 -8.21 -59.04 -1.47
CA SER A 6 -6.98 -59.04 -0.68
C SER A 6 -7.02 -57.83 0.24
N ILE A 7 -6.85 -58.03 1.54
CA ILE A 7 -6.80 -56.95 2.54
C ILE A 7 -5.80 -55.87 2.11
N SER A 8 -4.69 -56.26 1.47
CA SER A 8 -3.73 -55.32 0.91
C SER A 8 -4.33 -54.37 -0.11
N SER A 9 -5.18 -54.87 -1.02
CA SER A 9 -5.85 -54.04 -2.04
C SER A 9 -6.83 -53.04 -1.40
N ALA A 10 -7.55 -53.46 -0.35
CA ALA A 10 -8.45 -52.56 0.39
C ALA A 10 -7.67 -51.46 1.12
N VAL A 11 -6.56 -51.81 1.78
CA VAL A 11 -5.69 -50.84 2.48
C VAL A 11 -5.06 -49.86 1.50
N SER A 12 -4.51 -50.35 0.39
CA SER A 12 -3.95 -49.49 -0.66
C SER A 12 -4.98 -48.55 -1.27
N PHE A 13 -6.21 -49.03 -1.48
CA PHE A 13 -7.30 -48.20 -1.99
C PHE A 13 -7.68 -47.08 -1.01
N VAL A 14 -7.85 -47.41 0.27
CA VAL A 14 -8.17 -46.41 1.31
C VAL A 14 -7.03 -45.39 1.46
N ALA A 15 -5.78 -45.83 1.43
CA ALA A 15 -4.62 -44.95 1.49
C ALA A 15 -4.56 -44.01 0.27
N ALA A 16 -4.78 -44.53 -0.94
CA ALA A 16 -4.80 -43.73 -2.16
C ALA A 16 -5.96 -42.73 -2.15
N ALA A 17 -7.15 -43.14 -1.71
CA ALA A 17 -8.31 -42.26 -1.58
C ALA A 17 -8.06 -41.16 -0.53
N GLY A 18 -7.47 -41.49 0.61
CA GLY A 18 -7.13 -40.53 1.66
C GLY A 18 -6.08 -39.51 1.21
N LEU A 19 -5.03 -39.96 0.51
CA LEU A 19 -4.04 -39.06 -0.09
C LEU A 19 -4.66 -38.15 -1.15
N GLY A 20 -5.51 -38.71 -2.03
CA GLY A 20 -6.23 -37.92 -3.03
C GLY A 20 -7.11 -36.84 -2.39
N LEU A 21 -7.82 -37.17 -1.31
CA LEU A 21 -8.64 -36.22 -0.55
C LEU A 21 -7.79 -35.12 0.09
N TYR A 22 -6.67 -35.49 0.70
CA TYR A 22 -5.71 -34.54 1.29
C TYR A 22 -5.17 -33.56 0.25
N PHE A 23 -4.76 -34.05 -0.92
CA PHE A 23 -4.27 -33.19 -2.00
C PHE A 23 -5.37 -32.31 -2.58
N ALA A 24 -6.59 -32.81 -2.74
CA ALA A 24 -7.73 -31.99 -3.18
C ALA A 24 -8.04 -30.87 -2.17
N PHE A 25 -8.02 -31.19 -0.88
CA PHE A 25 -8.19 -30.20 0.20
C PHE A 25 -7.06 -29.15 0.19
N ALA A 26 -5.81 -29.59 0.08
CA ALA A 26 -4.63 -28.72 0.02
C ALA A 26 -4.60 -27.86 -1.26
N ALA A 27 -5.16 -28.33 -2.37
CA ALA A 27 -5.26 -27.52 -3.59
C ALA A 27 -6.30 -26.40 -3.47
N VAL A 28 -7.35 -26.60 -2.67
CA VAL A 28 -8.40 -25.59 -2.44
C VAL A 28 -8.00 -24.58 -1.37
N GLN A 29 -7.42 -25.03 -0.25
CA GLN A 29 -7.11 -24.20 0.91
C GLN A 29 -5.62 -23.87 1.09
N GLY A 30 -4.74 -24.46 0.29
CA GLY A 30 -3.30 -24.26 0.42
C GLY A 30 -2.84 -22.88 -0.05
N PRO A 31 -1.61 -22.49 0.31
CA PRO A 31 -1.01 -21.20 -0.08
C PRO A 31 -0.90 -21.00 -1.60
N SER A 32 -0.90 -22.09 -2.38
CA SER A 32 -0.93 -22.08 -3.85
C SER A 32 -2.33 -22.27 -4.45
N GLY A 33 -3.38 -22.24 -3.62
CA GLY A 33 -4.75 -22.46 -4.05
C GLY A 33 -5.30 -21.34 -4.94
N ILE A 34 -6.26 -21.68 -5.79
CA ILE A 34 -6.88 -20.75 -6.76
C ILE A 34 -7.44 -19.50 -6.08
N LEU A 35 -7.94 -19.64 -4.84
CA LEU A 35 -8.52 -18.56 -4.04
C LEU A 35 -7.47 -17.56 -3.52
N ARG A 36 -6.19 -17.93 -3.41
CA ARG A 36 -5.14 -17.02 -2.94
C ARG A 36 -4.85 -15.91 -3.94
N ARG A 37 -5.04 -16.16 -5.24
CA ARG A 37 -4.84 -15.15 -6.30
C ARG A 37 -5.78 -13.97 -6.15
N VAL A 38 -7.05 -14.22 -5.83
CA VAL A 38 -8.07 -13.17 -5.65
C VAL A 38 -7.76 -12.31 -4.42
N GLN A 39 -7.32 -12.91 -3.32
CA GLN A 39 -6.90 -12.16 -2.13
C GLN A 39 -5.66 -11.30 -2.40
N LEU A 40 -4.64 -11.88 -3.04
CA LEU A 40 -3.43 -11.16 -3.41
C LEU A 40 -3.72 -9.98 -4.32
N GLU A 41 -4.61 -10.15 -5.31
CA GLU A 41 -4.99 -9.07 -6.22
C GLU A 41 -5.70 -7.93 -5.47
N SER A 42 -6.58 -8.24 -4.52
CA SER A 42 -7.22 -7.23 -3.68
C SER A 42 -6.25 -6.50 -2.76
N GLU A 43 -5.29 -7.22 -2.16
CA GLU A 43 -4.24 -6.65 -1.33
C GLU A 43 -3.33 -5.74 -2.17
N THR A 44 -3.00 -6.15 -3.40
CA THR A 44 -2.17 -5.32 -4.30
C THR A 44 -2.87 -4.03 -4.72
N VAL A 45 -4.16 -4.07 -5.05
CA VAL A 45 -4.91 -2.86 -5.45
C VAL A 45 -4.99 -1.87 -4.28
N ALA A 46 -5.23 -2.36 -3.06
CA ALA A 46 -5.26 -1.51 -1.87
C ALA A 46 -3.89 -0.86 -1.60
N LEU A 47 -2.81 -1.64 -1.66
CA LEU A 47 -1.44 -1.16 -1.45
C LEU A 47 -0.99 -0.18 -2.55
N GLU A 48 -1.40 -0.40 -3.79
CA GLU A 48 -1.12 0.51 -4.91
C GLU A 48 -1.81 1.86 -4.71
N ALA A 49 -3.07 1.86 -4.26
CA ALA A 49 -3.80 3.09 -3.95
C ALA A 49 -3.15 3.87 -2.78
N GLU A 50 -2.76 3.18 -1.72
CA GLU A 50 -2.06 3.79 -0.59
C GLU A 50 -0.70 4.37 -1.02
N ARG A 51 0.05 3.63 -1.84
CA ARG A 51 1.32 4.10 -2.40
C ARG A 51 1.13 5.37 -3.23
N GLN A 52 0.09 5.45 -4.06
CA GLN A 52 -0.19 6.65 -4.86
C GLN A 52 -0.48 7.86 -3.96
N ALA A 53 -1.32 7.69 -2.94
CA ALA A 53 -1.63 8.76 -1.99
C ALA A 53 -0.37 9.28 -1.28
N LEU A 54 0.50 8.39 -0.80
CA LEU A 54 1.77 8.77 -0.15
C LEU A 54 2.74 9.46 -1.11
N MET A 55 2.78 9.04 -2.37
CA MET A 55 3.58 9.70 -3.41
C MET A 55 3.09 11.13 -3.67
N GLU A 56 1.78 11.34 -3.73
CA GLU A 56 1.19 12.66 -3.88
C GLU A 56 1.53 13.57 -2.69
N GLU A 57 1.40 13.06 -1.46
CA GLU A 57 1.76 13.80 -0.24
C GLU A 57 3.24 14.18 -0.23
N THR A 58 4.12 13.22 -0.55
CA THR A 58 5.56 13.46 -0.65
C THR A 58 5.87 14.52 -1.69
N SER A 59 5.21 14.49 -2.86
CA SER A 59 5.41 15.48 -3.92
C SER A 59 4.96 16.89 -3.49
N GLN A 60 3.86 16.99 -2.74
CA GLN A 60 3.42 18.27 -2.17
C GLN A 60 4.42 18.79 -1.14
N MET A 61 4.87 17.94 -0.21
CA MET A 61 5.87 18.33 0.79
C MET A 61 7.19 18.75 0.15
N GLN A 62 7.64 18.05 -0.89
CA GLN A 62 8.83 18.42 -1.66
C GLN A 62 8.65 19.77 -2.34
N ASN A 63 7.49 20.04 -2.95
CA ASN A 63 7.20 21.33 -3.58
C ASN A 63 7.20 22.46 -2.54
N LEU A 64 6.53 22.28 -1.40
CA LEU A 64 6.51 23.28 -0.32
C LEU A 64 7.91 23.55 0.22
N THR A 65 8.70 22.49 0.45
CA THR A 65 10.08 22.60 0.94
C THR A 65 10.96 23.31 -0.09
N HIS A 66 10.82 22.99 -1.38
CA HIS A 66 11.54 23.65 -2.45
C HIS A 66 11.16 25.13 -2.57
N ARG A 67 9.90 25.49 -2.34
CA ARG A 67 9.47 26.90 -2.31
C ARG A 67 9.96 27.65 -1.07
N LEU A 68 10.35 26.94 -0.02
CA LEU A 68 10.97 27.48 1.19
C LEU A 68 12.51 27.50 1.11
N SER A 69 13.13 26.95 0.06
CA SER A 69 14.59 26.97 -0.07
C SER A 69 15.08 28.33 -0.53
N ASP A 70 16.26 28.75 -0.06
CA ASP A 70 16.87 30.08 -0.32
C ASP A 70 16.88 30.50 -1.80
N ASP A 71 17.01 29.57 -2.75
CA ASP A 71 17.01 29.89 -4.19
C ASP A 71 15.64 30.36 -4.74
N TYR A 72 14.55 30.07 -4.02
CA TYR A 72 13.16 30.43 -4.39
C TYR A 72 12.42 31.22 -3.30
N LEU A 73 13.02 31.33 -2.11
CA LEU A 73 12.46 32.04 -0.98
C LEU A 73 12.77 33.54 -1.10
N ASP A 74 11.80 34.30 -1.58
CA ASP A 74 11.90 35.76 -1.65
C ASP A 74 11.81 36.35 -0.23
N LEU A 75 12.98 36.72 0.32
CA LEU A 75 13.12 37.33 1.64
C LEU A 75 12.34 38.65 1.76
N ASP A 76 12.15 39.39 0.68
CA ASP A 76 11.40 40.65 0.69
C ASP A 76 9.89 40.37 0.89
N LEU A 77 9.34 39.35 0.20
CA LEU A 77 7.95 38.90 0.42
C LEU A 77 7.73 38.33 1.83
N LEU A 78 8.76 37.69 2.41
CA LEU A 78 8.74 37.19 3.78
C LEU A 78 8.74 38.33 4.80
N ASP A 79 9.53 39.37 4.58
CA ASP A 79 9.55 40.58 5.42
C ASP A 79 8.23 41.36 5.30
N GLU A 80 7.66 41.49 4.11
CA GLU A 80 6.32 42.07 3.92
C GLU A 80 5.25 41.27 4.68
N ARG A 81 5.28 39.94 4.60
CA ARG A 81 4.31 39.10 5.33
C ARG A 81 4.53 39.10 6.83
N ALA A 82 5.78 39.13 7.28
CA ALA A 82 6.13 39.31 8.69
C ALA A 82 5.64 40.68 9.20
N ARG A 83 5.84 41.76 8.44
CA ARG A 83 5.39 43.12 8.79
C ARG A 83 3.85 43.23 8.83
N ALA A 84 3.16 42.57 7.90
CA ALA A 84 1.70 42.50 7.86
C ALA A 84 1.09 41.65 8.99
N VAL A 85 1.74 40.54 9.39
CA VAL A 85 1.21 39.61 10.40
C VAL A 85 1.63 40.00 11.82
N LEU A 86 2.88 40.43 12.02
CA LEU A 86 3.44 40.81 13.32
C LEU A 86 3.26 42.30 13.65
N GLY A 87 2.75 43.11 12.71
CA GLY A 87 2.44 44.51 12.94
C GLY A 87 3.65 45.39 13.21
N THR A 88 4.85 44.98 12.79
CA THR A 88 6.09 45.75 12.94
C THR A 88 6.20 46.84 11.87
N ILE A 89 5.17 47.68 11.78
CA ILE A 89 5.26 48.93 11.02
C ILE A 89 6.17 49.86 11.82
N ARG A 90 7.32 50.21 11.24
CA ARG A 90 8.12 51.34 11.71
C ARG A 90 7.23 52.58 11.56
N ALA A 91 7.15 53.40 12.61
CA ALA A 91 6.23 54.54 12.71
C ALA A 91 6.42 55.61 11.60
N ASP A 92 7.42 55.43 10.74
CA ASP A 92 7.97 56.33 9.75
C ASP A 92 7.69 55.94 8.27
N GLU A 93 6.99 54.84 7.98
CA GLU A 93 6.63 54.47 6.59
C GLU A 93 5.22 54.94 6.18
N VAL A 94 5.14 55.74 5.11
CA VAL A 94 3.90 56.29 4.53
C VAL A 94 3.52 55.49 3.27
N ILE A 95 2.36 54.83 3.31
CA ILE A 95 1.78 54.17 2.12
C ILE A 95 1.19 55.26 1.20
N LEU A 96 1.82 55.45 0.04
CA LEU A 96 1.23 56.20 -1.07
C LEU A 96 0.23 55.27 -1.79
N ARG A 97 -0.98 55.80 -1.99
CA ARG A 97 -2.18 55.15 -2.52
C ARG A 97 -2.44 55.61 -3.95
#